data_AF-A0A2M9KS36-F1
#
_entry.id   AF-A0A2M9KS36-F1
#
_cell.length_a   1.000
_cell.length_b   1.000
_cell.length_c   1.000
_cell.angle_alpha   90.00
_cell.angle_beta   90.00
_cell.angle_gamma   90.00
#
_symmetry.space_group_name_H-M   'P 1'
#
loop_
_entity.id
_entity.type
_entity.pdbx_description
1 polymer ?
#
loop_
_entity_poly.entity_id
_entity_poly.type
_entity_poly.pdbx_seq_one_letter_code
_entity_poly.pdbx_strand_id
1 'polypeptide(L)'
;MSTDNSEHMRTIDRWLAGEVVNNTIGIKVVGGPFDGRTKIVLLGEDGRPPAVIRASGGPAGPSRHAYEAVRSTDVRAGWIYTYTGPEPATES
;
A
#
# COMPACT_ATOMS: atom_id res chain seq x y z
N MET A 1 -28.50 12.83 0.86
CA MET A 1 -27.42 12.01 0.24
C MET A 1 -26.05 12.73 0.26
N SER A 2 -25.69 13.46 1.32
CA SER A 2 -24.36 14.12 1.42
C SER A 2 -23.51 13.66 2.60
N THR A 3 -24.12 13.10 3.65
CA THR A 3 -23.41 12.62 4.85
C THR A 3 -22.52 11.42 4.54
N ASP A 4 -23.03 10.45 3.78
CA ASP A 4 -22.33 9.21 3.39
C ASP A 4 -21.03 9.50 2.62
N ASN A 5 -21.08 10.46 1.69
CA ASN A 5 -19.90 10.88 0.93
C ASN A 5 -18.86 11.59 1.81
N SER A 6 -19.32 12.32 2.85
CA SER A 6 -18.42 13.01 3.79
C SER A 6 -17.70 12.04 4.73
N GLU A 7 -18.35 10.96 5.16
CA GLU A 7 -17.74 9.93 6.01
C GLU A 7 -16.74 9.07 5.23
N HIS A 8 -17.06 8.78 3.97
CA HIS A 8 -16.14 8.09 3.07
C HIS A 8 -14.84 8.89 2.88
N MET A 9 -14.94 10.19 2.57
CA MET A 9 -13.77 11.05 2.38
C MET A 9 -12.94 11.18 3.65
N ARG A 10 -13.58 11.32 4.83
CA ARG A 10 -12.86 11.31 6.11
C ARG A 10 -12.09 10.01 6.34
N THR A 11 -12.66 8.88 5.95
CA THR A 11 -12.00 7.58 6.07
C THR A 11 -10.76 7.51 5.18
N ILE A 12 -10.85 8.00 3.94
CA ILE A 12 -9.71 8.13 3.04
C ILE A 12 -8.62 9.00 3.65
N ASP A 13 -8.97 10.20 4.15
CA ASP A 13 -8.00 11.13 4.74
C ASP A 13 -7.23 10.50 5.90
N ARG A 14 -7.94 9.75 6.75
CA ARG A 14 -7.34 9.02 7.88
C ARG A 14 -6.37 7.95 7.41
N TRP A 15 -6.73 7.15 6.40
CA TRP A 15 -5.80 6.19 5.81
C TRP A 15 -4.59 6.88 5.19
N LEU A 16 -4.75 8.00 4.49
CA LEU A 16 -3.65 8.77 3.92
C LEU A 16 -2.72 9.38 4.99
N ALA A 17 -3.26 9.68 6.18
CA ALA A 17 -2.51 10.12 7.34
C ALA A 17 -1.79 8.97 8.08
N GLY A 18 -2.00 7.72 7.66
CA GLY A 18 -1.41 6.53 8.27
C GLY A 18 -2.17 6.00 9.49
N GLU A 19 -3.43 6.40 9.66
CA GLU A 19 -4.28 5.86 10.74
C GLU A 19 -4.84 4.49 10.36
N VAL A 20 -5.00 3.63 11.37
CA VAL A 20 -5.74 2.39 11.25
C VAL A 20 -7.23 2.68 11.45
N VAL A 21 -8.02 2.40 10.42
CA VAL A 21 -9.49 2.50 10.46
C VAL A 21 -10.06 1.21 9.89
N ASN A 22 -10.95 0.55 10.64
CA ASN A 22 -11.54 -0.74 10.24
C ASN A 22 -10.48 -1.77 9.82
N ASN A 23 -9.44 -1.92 10.65
CA ASN A 23 -8.31 -2.82 10.43
C ASN A 23 -7.55 -2.56 9.11
N THR A 24 -7.72 -1.38 8.52
CA THR A 24 -7.14 -1.00 7.24
C THR A 24 -6.29 0.25 7.42
N ILE A 25 -5.19 0.34 6.69
CA ILE A 25 -4.24 1.45 6.78
C ILE A 25 -3.72 1.84 5.40
N GLY A 26 -3.38 3.11 5.21
CA GLY A 26 -2.62 3.57 4.04
C GLY A 26 -1.11 3.51 4.29
N ILE A 27 -0.40 2.80 3.43
CA ILE A 27 1.05 2.59 3.50
C ILE A 27 1.73 3.16 2.26
N LYS A 28 2.83 3.89 2.44
CA LYS A 28 3.60 4.48 1.35
C LYS A 28 4.42 3.42 0.60
N VAL A 29 4.44 3.53 -0.71
CA VAL A 29 5.29 2.74 -1.62
C VAL A 29 6.55 3.54 -1.93
N VAL A 30 7.71 2.88 -1.82
CA VAL A 30 9.03 3.46 -2.05
C VAL A 30 9.76 2.67 -3.13
N GLY A 31 10.20 3.37 -4.17
CA GLY A 31 10.92 2.82 -5.32
C GLY A 31 10.04 2.16 -6.37
N GLY A 32 10.68 1.82 -7.50
CA GLY A 32 10.03 1.16 -8.64
C GLY A 32 8.96 2.03 -9.33
N PRO A 33 8.13 1.43 -10.19
CA PRO A 33 7.16 2.17 -11.02
C PRO A 33 6.01 2.84 -10.26
N PHE A 34 5.80 2.46 -8.99
CA PHE A 34 4.71 2.95 -8.14
C PHE A 34 5.19 3.83 -6.98
N ASP A 35 6.42 4.35 -7.08
CA ASP A 35 7.02 5.21 -6.07
C ASP A 35 6.12 6.40 -5.68
N GLY A 36 6.10 6.73 -4.39
CA GLY A 36 5.32 7.83 -3.80
C GLY A 36 3.82 7.55 -3.63
N ARG A 37 3.29 6.48 -4.24
CA ARG A 37 1.88 6.10 -4.10
C ARG A 37 1.57 5.62 -2.68
N THR A 38 0.31 5.73 -2.28
CA THR A 38 -0.22 5.11 -1.07
C THR A 38 -1.01 3.87 -1.45
N LYS A 39 -0.70 2.73 -0.83
CA LYS A 39 -1.47 1.49 -0.91
C LYS A 39 -2.31 1.33 0.35
N ILE A 40 -3.61 1.19 0.19
CA ILE A 40 -4.52 0.85 1.28
C ILE A 40 -4.53 -0.68 1.42
N VAL A 41 -4.23 -1.18 2.62
CA VAL A 41 -4.16 -2.61 2.91
C VAL A 41 -4.90 -2.97 4.19
N LEU A 42 -5.52 -4.14 4.19
CA LEU A 42 -6.05 -4.78 5.39
C LEU A 42 -4.87 -5.37 6.19
N LEU A 43 -4.87 -5.13 7.50
CA LEU A 43 -3.89 -5.70 8.41
C LEU A 43 -4.27 -7.14 8.78
N GLY A 44 -3.26 -7.97 9.08
CA GLY A 44 -3.45 -9.26 9.73
C GLY A 44 -3.93 -9.11 11.17
N GLU A 45 -4.28 -10.22 11.80
CA GLU A 45 -4.72 -10.28 13.21
C GLU A 45 -3.63 -9.78 14.19
N ASP A 46 -2.36 -9.88 13.79
CA ASP A 46 -1.20 -9.39 14.53
C ASP A 46 -0.96 -7.87 14.33
N GLY A 47 -1.85 -7.18 13.62
CA GLY A 47 -1.75 -5.76 13.32
C GLY A 47 -0.68 -5.41 12.28
N ARG A 48 -0.14 -6.41 11.56
CA ARG A 48 0.88 -6.19 10.53
C ARG A 48 0.27 -6.14 9.14
N PRO A 49 0.83 -5.30 8.24
CA PRO A 49 0.44 -5.37 6.84
C PRO A 49 0.93 -6.68 6.21
N PRO A 50 0.38 -7.08 5.05
CA PRO A 50 0.92 -8.17 4.26
C PRO A 50 2.43 -8.01 4.05
N ALA A 51 3.19 -9.08 4.26
CA ALA A 51 4.64 -9.03 4.14
C ALA A 51 5.09 -8.64 2.73
N VAL A 52 4.34 -9.06 1.71
CA VAL A 52 4.61 -8.80 0.30
C VAL A 52 3.32 -8.36 -0.38
N ILE A 53 3.44 -7.37 -1.26
CA ILE A 53 2.39 -7.03 -2.24
C ILE A 53 2.94 -7.11 -3.66
N ARG A 54 2.05 -7.46 -4.59
CA ARG A 54 2.31 -7.49 -6.02
C ARG A 54 1.47 -6.42 -6.69
N ALA A 55 2.07 -5.69 -7.60
CA ALA A 55 1.38 -4.71 -8.42
C ALA A 55 1.78 -4.89 -9.88
N SER A 56 0.79 -4.90 -10.77
CA SER A 56 1.01 -4.95 -12.21
C SER A 56 0.83 -3.56 -12.80
N GLY A 57 1.72 -3.20 -13.72
CA GLY A 57 1.64 -1.96 -14.49
C GLY A 57 2.93 -1.16 -14.46
N GLY A 58 3.02 -0.18 -15.34
CA GLY A 58 4.21 0.64 -15.54
C GLY A 58 4.30 1.09 -16.99
N PRO A 59 5.25 1.99 -17.33
CA PRO A 59 5.42 2.51 -18.69
C PRO A 59 5.74 1.43 -19.73
N ALA A 60 6.34 0.31 -19.29
CA ALA A 60 6.85 -0.77 -20.15
C ALA A 60 5.88 -1.95 -20.36
N GLY A 61 4.59 -1.82 -20.02
CA GLY A 61 3.58 -2.88 -20.15
C GLY A 61 3.26 -3.57 -18.82
N PRO A 62 2.53 -4.72 -18.81
CA PRO A 62 2.06 -5.40 -17.61
C PRO A 62 3.19 -6.17 -16.91
N SER A 63 4.29 -5.50 -16.60
CA SER A 63 5.31 -6.03 -15.71
C SER A 63 4.72 -6.15 -14.31
N ARG A 64 4.94 -7.30 -13.67
CA ARG A 64 4.61 -7.51 -12.26
C ARG A 64 5.77 -7.02 -11.43
N HIS A 65 5.47 -6.30 -10.36
CA HIS A 65 6.42 -5.68 -9.46
C HIS A 65 6.14 -6.15 -8.03
N ALA A 66 7.18 -6.57 -7.33
CA ALA A 66 7.10 -7.00 -5.94
C ALA A 66 7.56 -5.89 -5.01
N TYR A 67 6.92 -5.83 -3.84
CA TYR A 67 7.25 -4.90 -2.77
C TYR A 67 7.15 -5.60 -1.43
N GLU A 68 8.06 -5.29 -0.50
CA GLU A 68 8.11 -5.85 0.84
C GLU A 68 7.74 -4.81 1.90
N ALA A 69 6.99 -5.24 2.91
CA ALA A 69 6.67 -4.43 4.07
C ALA A 69 7.89 -4.26 4.97
N VAL A 70 8.32 -3.01 5.17
CA VAL A 70 9.47 -2.65 6.01
C VAL A 70 9.01 -1.70 7.11
N ARG A 71 9.44 -1.95 8.36
CA ARG A 71 9.18 -1.01 9.47
C ARG A 71 9.88 0.31 9.19
N SER A 72 9.18 1.42 9.39
CA SER A 72 9.76 2.75 9.26
C SER A 72 9.27 3.63 10.41
N THR A 73 10.20 4.35 11.02
CA THR A 73 9.92 5.36 12.05
C THR A 73 9.64 6.74 11.46
N ASP A 74 9.84 6.90 10.15
CA ASP A 74 9.76 8.20 9.46
C ASP A 74 8.36 8.47 8.91
N VAL A 75 7.47 7.47 8.97
CA VAL A 75 6.08 7.57 8.52
C VAL A 75 5.14 7.22 9.66
N ARG A 76 4.01 7.95 9.74
CA ARG A 76 3.00 7.74 10.79
C ARG A 76 2.40 6.33 10.77
N ALA A 77 2.29 5.72 9.59
CA ALA A 77 1.79 4.36 9.43
C ALA A 77 2.70 3.28 10.06
N GLY A 78 3.94 3.62 10.42
CA GLY A 78 4.93 2.69 10.98
C GLY A 78 5.49 1.66 9.99
N TRP A 79 5.04 1.69 8.74
CA TRP A 79 5.41 0.76 7.67
C TRP A 79 5.48 1.47 6.32
N ILE A 80 6.35 0.96 5.45
CA ILE A 80 6.42 1.29 4.02
C ILE A 80 6.47 -0.01 3.21
N TYR A 81 6.12 0.06 1.93
CA TYR A 81 6.36 -1.00 0.95
C TYR A 81 7.56 -0.62 0.09
N THR A 82 8.67 -1.33 0.22
CA THR A 82 9.89 -1.08 -0.55
C THR A 82 9.94 -1.98 -1.77
N TYR A 83 10.23 -1.41 -2.93
CA TYR A 83 10.35 -2.15 -4.19
C TYR A 83 11.49 -3.16 -4.14
N THR A 84 11.20 -4.42 -4.46
CA THR A 84 12.20 -5.49 -4.48
C THR A 84 12.56 -5.96 -5.88
N GLY A 85 11.83 -5.53 -6.90
CA GLY A 85 12.15 -5.80 -8.30
C GLY A 85 10.94 -6.22 -9.13
N PRO A 86 11.15 -6.41 -10.45
CA PRO A 86 10.16 -7.08 -11.28
C PRO A 86 10.07 -8.56 -10.87
N GLU A 87 8.86 -9.11 -10.86
CA GLU A 87 8.70 -10.56 -10.78
C GLU A 87 9.03 -11.18 -12.15
N PRO A 88 9.72 -12.33 -12.17
CA PRO A 88 9.87 -13.09 -13.41
C PRO A 88 8.48 -13.44 -13.96
N ALA A 89 8.32 -13.32 -15.28
CA ALA A 89 7.15 -13.86 -15.94
C ALA A 89 7.13 -15.36 -15.63
N THR A 90 6.10 -15.82 -14.91
CA THR A 90 5.87 -17.25 -14.77
C THR A 90 5.54 -17.76 -16.17
N GLU A 91 6.50 -18.43 -16.81
CA GLU A 91 6.19 -19.27 -17.97
C GLU A 91 5.32 -20.41 -17.44
N SER A 92 4.07 -20.45 -17.89
CA SER A 92 3.10 -21.51 -17.58
C SER A 92 3.40 -22.79 -18.35
#